data_AF-A0A2P8PVN4-F1
#
_entry.id   AF-A0A2P8PVN4-F1
#
_cell.length_a   1.000
_cell.length_b   1.000
_cell.length_c   1.000
_cell.angle_alpha   90.00
_cell.angle_beta   90.00
_cell.angle_gamma   90.00
#
_symmetry.space_group_name_H-M   'P 1'
#
loop_
_entity.id
_entity.type
_entity.pdbx_description
1 polymer ?
#
loop_
_entity_poly.entity_id
_entity_poly.type
_entity_poly.pdbx_seq_one_letter_code
_entity_poly.pdbx_strand_id
1 'polypeptide(L)'
;MIVSLVLFVVLGLVLLGAAAALTRRKLGSSSGQARTAGPGADRKVLETVALGLQVLAEGRVRDARRLPEVQSVVHSGQRLTVQLAQADAAAPAPWTSDVSGKEWSLDPASLRAAGTSGGGPTHPYSLTVTLGLHRGDRVLVDLAQLPGPIALTGDDHEVLRLAQALITEVVSGPVGHLATVVLVGSATTPPVTDGLGTRSARLYPAATRKEALAHKEAPADKDSGRSAGASRRLFVVTAAQFRDERWADAPLRETDALLVLGWITDAEWHIAVHTDGSLDTGRLGVPVDTHTARFS
;
A
#
# COMPACT_ATOMS: atom_id res chain seq x y z
N MET A 1 -34.42 10.04 42.03
CA MET A 1 -34.46 8.58 41.78
C MET A 1 -34.75 8.20 40.32
N ILE A 2 -35.64 8.89 39.60
CA ILE A 2 -36.02 8.53 38.22
C ILE A 2 -34.87 8.74 37.20
N VAL A 3 -34.01 9.75 37.41
CA VAL A 3 -32.89 10.07 36.50
C VAL A 3 -31.79 8.99 36.50
N SER A 4 -31.53 8.31 37.62
CA SER A 4 -30.53 7.24 37.67
C SER A 4 -30.96 5.98 36.91
N LEU A 5 -32.26 5.71 36.82
CA LEU A 5 -32.77 4.48 36.21
C LEU A 5 -32.72 4.55 34.67
N VAL A 6 -32.92 5.74 34.09
CA VAL A 6 -32.76 5.99 32.65
C VAL A 6 -31.30 5.84 32.22
N LEU A 7 -30.35 6.29 33.05
CA LEU A 7 -28.92 6.20 32.75
C LEU A 7 -28.43 4.74 32.67
N PHE A 8 -28.93 3.87 33.56
CA PHE A 8 -28.57 2.44 33.56
C PHE A 8 -29.16 1.67 32.36
N VAL A 9 -30.37 2.02 31.92
CA VAL A 9 -31.01 1.38 30.76
C VAL A 9 -30.30 1.77 29.45
N VAL A 10 -29.91 3.03 29.30
CA VAL A 10 -29.15 3.50 28.13
C VAL A 10 -27.75 2.88 28.10
N LEU A 11 -27.07 2.79 29.25
CA LEU A 11 -25.74 2.16 29.33
C LEU A 11 -25.81 0.65 29.04
N GLY A 12 -26.85 -0.05 29.50
CA GLY A 12 -27.08 -1.46 29.21
C GLY A 12 -27.34 -1.75 27.73
N LEU A 13 -28.09 -0.89 27.03
CA LEU A 13 -28.36 -1.05 25.60
C LEU A 13 -27.13 -0.75 24.73
N VAL A 14 -26.30 0.23 25.13
CA VAL A 14 -25.03 0.53 24.43
C VAL A 14 -24.02 -0.62 24.60
N LEU A 15 -23.94 -1.22 25.79
CA LEU A 15 -23.07 -2.37 26.04
C LEU A 15 -23.54 -3.65 25.33
N LEU A 16 -24.86 -3.89 25.24
CA LEU A 16 -25.39 -5.02 24.45
C LEU A 16 -25.17 -4.83 22.94
N GLY A 17 -25.28 -3.60 22.44
CA GLY A 17 -25.03 -3.29 21.03
C GLY A 17 -23.56 -3.53 20.61
N ALA A 18 -22.61 -3.15 21.47
CA ALA A 18 -21.19 -3.38 21.25
C ALA A 18 -20.81 -4.87 21.33
N ALA A 19 -21.41 -5.62 22.25
CA ALA A 19 -21.19 -7.06 22.38
C ALA A 19 -21.74 -7.86 21.17
N ALA A 20 -22.88 -7.44 20.59
CA ALA A 20 -23.45 -8.06 19.40
C ALA A 20 -22.64 -7.78 18.12
N ALA A 21 -22.05 -6.59 18.00
CA ALA A 21 -21.18 -6.22 16.88
C ALA A 21 -19.84 -7.00 16.90
N LEU A 22 -19.28 -7.25 18.09
CA LEU A 22 -18.04 -8.01 18.26
C LEU A 22 -18.23 -9.53 18.10
N THR A 23 -19.39 -10.07 18.48
CA THR A 23 -19.68 -11.51 18.33
C THR A 23 -20.02 -11.90 16.89
N ARG A 24 -20.66 -11.02 16.10
CA ARG A 24 -20.87 -11.27 14.66
C ARG A 24 -19.57 -11.29 13.85
N ARG A 25 -18.53 -10.58 14.29
CA ARG A 25 -17.19 -10.63 13.67
C ARG A 25 -16.44 -11.95 13.95
N LYS A 26 -16.86 -12.73 14.95
CA LYS A 26 -16.12 -13.90 15.46
C LYS A 26 -16.60 -15.27 14.95
N LEU A 27 -17.79 -15.36 14.35
CA LEU A 27 -18.35 -16.64 13.87
C LEU A 27 -18.11 -16.94 12.37
N GLY A 28 -17.42 -16.07 11.63
CA GLY A 28 -17.11 -16.27 10.21
C GLY A 28 -15.68 -16.72 9.90
N SER A 29 -14.80 -16.83 10.90
CA SER A 29 -13.40 -17.21 10.69
C SER A 29 -13.28 -18.73 10.53
N SER A 30 -13.53 -19.21 9.32
CA SER A 30 -13.09 -20.53 8.90
C SER A 30 -11.57 -20.58 9.12
N SER A 31 -11.15 -21.41 10.07
CA SER A 31 -9.75 -21.75 10.33
C SER A 31 -9.26 -22.60 9.16
N GLY A 32 -8.95 -21.93 8.06
CA GLY A 32 -8.34 -22.53 6.89
C GLY A 32 -6.84 -22.27 6.93
N GLN A 33 -6.05 -23.35 6.91
CA GLN A 33 -4.62 -23.33 6.58
C GLN A 33 -4.30 -22.23 5.57
N ALA A 34 -3.20 -21.52 5.78
CA ALA A 34 -2.60 -20.64 4.78
C ALA A 34 -2.36 -21.46 3.50
N ARG A 35 -3.34 -21.46 2.59
CA ARG A 35 -3.17 -21.97 1.24
C ARG A 35 -2.26 -20.95 0.58
N THR A 36 -0.99 -21.32 0.42
CA THR A 36 -0.07 -20.61 -0.48
C THR A 36 -0.73 -20.59 -1.86
N ALA A 37 -1.33 -19.47 -2.20
CA ALA A 37 -1.97 -19.27 -3.49
C ALA A 37 -0.85 -19.20 -4.54
N GLY A 38 -0.99 -19.89 -5.66
CA GLY A 38 0.04 -19.85 -6.69
C GLY A 38 0.20 -18.44 -7.31
N PRO A 39 1.32 -18.15 -8.00
CA PRO A 39 1.64 -16.81 -8.52
C PRO A 39 0.53 -16.14 -9.34
N GLY A 40 -0.30 -16.92 -10.05
CA GLY A 40 -1.43 -16.40 -10.83
C GLY A 40 -2.64 -15.95 -9.99
N ALA A 41 -2.83 -16.48 -8.78
CA ALA A 41 -3.88 -16.03 -7.86
C ALA A 41 -3.51 -14.68 -7.24
N ASP A 42 -2.25 -14.50 -6.88
CA ASP A 42 -1.70 -13.25 -6.36
C ASP A 42 -1.86 -12.10 -7.36
N ARG A 43 -1.56 -12.37 -8.64
CA ARG A 43 -1.80 -11.40 -9.70
C ARG A 43 -3.26 -10.93 -9.78
N LYS A 44 -4.23 -11.85 -9.70
CA LYS A 44 -5.66 -11.52 -9.75
C LYS A 44 -6.13 -10.69 -8.56
N VAL A 45 -5.57 -10.94 -7.37
CA VAL A 45 -5.85 -10.11 -6.19
C VAL A 45 -5.36 -8.69 -6.43
N LEU A 46 -4.13 -8.51 -6.91
CA LEU A 46 -3.59 -7.18 -7.20
C LEU A 46 -4.33 -6.47 -8.35
N GLU A 47 -4.81 -7.20 -9.36
CA GLU A 47 -5.66 -6.63 -10.41
C GLU A 47 -6.99 -6.11 -9.85
N THR A 48 -7.56 -6.86 -8.90
CA THR A 48 -8.78 -6.44 -8.18
C THR A 48 -8.54 -5.19 -7.35
N VAL A 49 -7.39 -5.10 -6.66
CA VAL A 49 -6.99 -3.90 -5.90
C VAL A 49 -6.82 -2.70 -6.83
N ALA A 50 -6.06 -2.86 -7.92
CA ALA A 50 -5.83 -1.79 -8.90
C ALA A 50 -7.16 -1.27 -9.48
N LEU A 51 -8.07 -2.18 -9.82
CA LEU A 51 -9.41 -1.85 -10.30
C LEU A 51 -10.23 -1.09 -9.25
N GLY A 52 -10.20 -1.52 -7.99
CA GLY A 52 -10.88 -0.83 -6.90
C GLY A 52 -10.36 0.59 -6.68
N LEU A 53 -9.04 0.78 -6.69
CA LEU A 53 -8.40 2.08 -6.55
C LEU A 53 -8.68 3.01 -7.73
N GLN A 54 -8.76 2.47 -8.95
CA GLN A 54 -9.21 3.22 -10.12
C GLN A 54 -10.66 3.68 -9.95
N VAL A 55 -11.58 2.77 -9.62
CA VAL A 55 -13.00 3.12 -9.44
C VAL A 55 -13.19 4.15 -8.32
N LEU A 56 -12.41 4.06 -7.24
CA LEU A 56 -12.35 5.08 -6.20
C LEU A 56 -11.97 6.44 -6.78
N ALA A 57 -10.83 6.51 -7.48
CA ALA A 57 -10.31 7.74 -8.04
C ALA A 57 -11.26 8.38 -9.06
N GLU A 58 -11.80 7.57 -9.98
CA GLU A 58 -12.79 8.02 -10.97
C GLU A 58 -14.09 8.52 -10.31
N GLY A 59 -14.54 7.84 -9.25
CA GLY A 59 -15.68 8.29 -8.46
C GLY A 59 -15.46 9.67 -7.84
N ARG A 60 -14.29 9.90 -7.24
CA ARG A 60 -13.95 11.21 -6.65
C ARG A 60 -13.86 12.31 -7.71
N VAL A 61 -13.26 12.02 -8.86
CA VAL A 61 -13.21 12.98 -9.99
C VAL A 61 -14.61 13.30 -10.48
N ARG A 62 -15.47 12.29 -10.67
CA ARG A 62 -16.86 12.45 -11.10
C ARG A 62 -17.66 13.33 -10.13
N ASP A 63 -17.42 13.17 -8.83
CA ASP A 63 -18.07 13.96 -7.78
C ASP A 63 -17.41 15.32 -7.55
N ALA A 64 -16.42 15.70 -8.36
CA ALA A 64 -15.61 16.91 -8.22
C ALA A 64 -14.98 17.08 -6.83
N ARG A 65 -14.58 15.98 -6.21
CA ARG A 65 -13.95 15.94 -4.88
C ARG A 65 -12.47 15.60 -4.98
N ARG A 66 -11.70 16.04 -3.96
CA ARG A 66 -10.29 15.66 -3.82
C ARG A 66 -10.15 14.16 -3.59
N LEU A 67 -9.06 13.60 -4.10
CA LEU A 67 -8.66 12.22 -3.80
C LEU A 67 -8.38 12.10 -2.29
N PRO A 68 -8.86 11.03 -1.62
CA PRO A 68 -8.52 10.81 -0.22
C PRO A 68 -7.07 10.32 -0.07
N GLU A 69 -6.49 10.65 1.09
CA GLU A 69 -5.23 10.09 1.57
C GLU A 69 -5.48 8.66 2.07
N VAL A 70 -5.09 7.66 1.28
CA VAL A 70 -5.29 6.24 1.58
C VAL A 70 -4.10 5.73 2.38
N GLN A 71 -4.32 5.43 3.67
CA GLN A 71 -3.27 4.93 4.56
C GLN A 71 -2.95 3.46 4.29
N SER A 72 -3.98 2.63 4.13
CA SER A 72 -3.82 1.20 3.86
C SER A 72 -4.98 0.65 3.03
N VAL A 73 -4.72 -0.47 2.37
CA VAL A 73 -5.70 -1.25 1.61
C VAL A 73 -5.66 -2.68 2.14
N VAL A 74 -6.83 -3.22 2.47
CA VAL A 74 -6.98 -4.60 2.95
C VAL A 74 -7.88 -5.37 2.02
N HIS A 75 -7.43 -6.54 1.55
CA HIS A 75 -8.22 -7.43 0.71
C HIS A 75 -8.38 -8.80 1.38
N SER A 76 -9.61 -9.11 1.80
CA SER A 76 -9.97 -10.36 2.48
C SER A 76 -10.56 -11.44 1.56
N GLY A 77 -10.52 -11.22 0.23
CA GLY A 77 -11.14 -12.11 -0.75
C GLY A 77 -12.60 -11.76 -1.06
N GLN A 78 -13.37 -11.39 -0.03
CA GLN A 78 -14.79 -11.00 -0.17
C GLN A 78 -15.02 -9.50 -0.03
N ARG A 79 -14.04 -8.77 0.51
CA ARG A 79 -14.13 -7.34 0.72
C ARG A 79 -12.79 -6.69 0.38
N LEU A 80 -12.88 -5.56 -0.30
CA LEU A 80 -11.80 -4.62 -0.44
C LEU A 80 -12.10 -3.43 0.47
N THR A 81 -11.18 -3.14 1.39
CA THR A 81 -11.29 -2.06 2.35
C THR A 81 -10.13 -1.09 2.13
N VAL A 82 -10.41 0.21 2.17
CA VAL A 82 -9.39 1.26 2.27
C VAL A 82 -9.55 1.99 3.59
N GLN A 83 -8.44 2.21 4.27
CA GLN A 83 -8.37 3.02 5.48
C GLN A 83 -7.84 4.40 5.10
N LEU A 84 -8.50 5.45 5.57
CA LEU A 84 -8.17 6.83 5.24
C LEU A 84 -7.38 7.49 6.37
N ALA A 85 -6.35 8.25 6.01
CA ALA A 85 -5.61 9.06 6.97
C ALA A 85 -6.51 10.10 7.63
N GLN A 86 -7.46 10.68 6.89
CA GLN A 86 -8.48 11.61 7.38
C GLN A 86 -9.89 11.05 7.15
N ALA A 87 -10.80 11.26 8.11
CA ALA A 87 -12.17 10.76 7.98
C ALA A 87 -12.90 11.50 6.85
N ASP A 88 -13.57 10.76 5.96
CA ASP A 88 -14.47 11.29 4.95
C ASP A 88 -15.66 10.34 4.81
N ALA A 89 -16.87 10.80 5.15
CA ALA A 89 -18.08 9.97 5.04
C ALA A 89 -18.58 9.84 3.59
N ALA A 90 -18.10 10.67 2.66
CA ALA A 90 -18.58 10.73 1.29
C ALA A 90 -17.81 9.78 0.36
N ALA A 91 -17.90 8.47 0.63
CA ALA A 91 -17.39 7.44 -0.26
C ALA A 91 -18.13 7.47 -1.61
N PRO A 92 -17.43 7.46 -2.75
CA PRO A 92 -18.08 7.40 -4.07
C PRO A 92 -18.60 6.00 -4.35
N ALA A 93 -19.77 5.85 -4.97
CA ALA A 93 -20.28 4.53 -5.36
C ALA A 93 -19.28 3.78 -6.27
N PRO A 94 -19.07 2.46 -6.09
CA PRO A 94 -19.78 1.54 -5.19
C PRO A 94 -19.15 1.44 -3.79
N TRP A 95 -18.18 2.29 -3.44
CA TRP A 95 -17.62 2.31 -2.10
C TRP A 95 -18.67 2.77 -1.09
N THR A 96 -18.61 2.16 0.08
CA THR A 96 -19.46 2.49 1.22
C THR A 96 -18.57 2.90 2.38
N SER A 97 -18.88 4.05 2.98
CA SER A 97 -18.18 4.53 4.16
C SER A 97 -18.76 3.87 5.41
N ASP A 98 -17.91 3.56 6.37
CA ASP A 98 -18.33 3.18 7.71
C ASP A 98 -18.84 4.41 8.49
N VAL A 99 -19.30 4.18 9.72
CA VAL A 99 -19.82 5.26 10.58
C VAL A 99 -18.75 6.28 10.98
N SER A 100 -17.48 5.88 11.03
CA SER A 100 -16.38 6.77 11.41
C SER A 100 -15.87 7.63 10.24
N GLY A 101 -16.19 7.26 9.00
CA GLY A 101 -15.63 7.86 7.81
C GLY A 101 -14.17 7.49 7.56
N LYS A 102 -13.56 6.65 8.40
CA LYS A 102 -12.15 6.24 8.28
C LYS A 102 -11.97 4.98 7.46
N GLU A 103 -13.04 4.22 7.25
CA GLU A 103 -12.99 2.98 6.48
C GLU A 103 -13.99 3.06 5.33
N TRP A 104 -13.52 2.90 4.10
CA TRP A 104 -14.39 2.64 2.97
C TRP A 104 -14.25 1.19 2.54
N SER A 105 -15.35 0.55 2.18
CA SER A 105 -15.34 -0.82 1.70
C SER A 105 -16.23 -1.02 0.48
N LEU A 106 -15.86 -2.00 -0.34
CA LEU A 106 -16.69 -2.52 -1.42
C LEU A 106 -16.58 -4.05 -1.50
N ASP A 107 -17.55 -4.67 -2.16
CA ASP A 107 -17.49 -6.06 -2.59
C ASP A 107 -16.74 -6.13 -3.94
N PRO A 108 -15.62 -6.86 -4.06
CA PRO A 108 -14.93 -7.04 -5.33
C PRO A 108 -15.82 -7.50 -6.50
N ALA A 109 -16.91 -8.22 -6.23
CA ALA A 109 -17.86 -8.62 -7.26
C ALA A 109 -18.56 -7.41 -7.92
N SER A 110 -18.76 -6.30 -7.19
CA SER A 110 -19.37 -5.08 -7.74
C SER A 110 -18.48 -4.38 -8.77
N LEU A 111 -17.16 -4.61 -8.73
CA LEU A 111 -16.22 -4.03 -9.70
C LEU A 111 -16.43 -4.62 -11.10
N ARG A 112 -16.82 -5.89 -11.22
CA ARG A 112 -17.10 -6.52 -12.52
C ARG A 112 -18.34 -5.94 -13.18
N ALA A 113 -19.35 -5.57 -12.39
CA ALA A 113 -20.57 -4.96 -12.86
C ALA A 113 -20.37 -3.49 -13.31
N ALA A 114 -19.37 -2.82 -12.77
CA ALA A 114 -19.09 -1.41 -13.07
C ALA A 114 -18.46 -1.17 -14.46
N GLY A 115 -17.98 -2.22 -15.13
CA GLY A 115 -17.49 -2.20 -16.52
C GLY A 115 -16.31 -1.25 -16.76
N THR A 116 -15.08 -1.78 -16.89
CA THR A 116 -13.91 -0.95 -17.24
C THR A 116 -13.61 -0.97 -18.73
N SER A 117 -13.55 0.22 -19.32
CA SER A 117 -13.17 0.45 -20.72
C SER A 117 -11.70 0.10 -20.95
N GLY A 118 -11.43 -1.06 -21.57
CA GLY A 118 -10.37 -1.38 -22.55
C GLY A 118 -8.87 -1.17 -22.23
N GLY A 119 -8.49 -0.13 -21.49
CA GLY A 119 -7.14 0.07 -20.99
C GLY A 119 -7.01 -0.53 -19.59
N GLY A 120 -5.90 -1.19 -19.28
CA GLY A 120 -5.63 -1.71 -17.93
C GLY A 120 -5.81 -0.63 -16.85
N PRO A 121 -6.08 -1.01 -15.59
CA PRO A 121 -6.48 -0.06 -14.58
C PRO A 121 -5.38 0.96 -14.27
N THR A 122 -5.65 2.24 -14.50
CA THR A 122 -4.77 3.35 -14.14
C THR A 122 -5.36 4.12 -12.96
N HIS A 123 -4.54 4.39 -11.94
CA HIS A 123 -4.98 5.10 -10.73
C HIS A 123 -3.82 5.89 -10.11
N PRO A 124 -4.11 6.94 -9.31
CA PRO A 124 -3.07 7.80 -8.74
C PRO A 124 -2.25 7.13 -7.63
N TYR A 125 -2.72 6.04 -7.03
CA TYR A 125 -2.07 5.34 -5.91
C TYR A 125 -1.00 4.32 -6.35
N SER A 126 -0.15 4.67 -7.33
CA SER A 126 0.75 3.73 -8.01
C SER A 126 1.95 3.22 -7.19
N LEU A 127 2.14 3.73 -5.97
CA LEU A 127 3.11 3.17 -5.01
C LEU A 127 2.44 2.35 -3.90
N THR A 128 1.21 1.89 -4.14
CA THR A 128 0.55 0.90 -3.28
C THR A 128 1.21 -0.47 -3.46
N VAL A 129 1.74 -1.01 -2.38
CA VAL A 129 2.49 -2.28 -2.35
C VAL A 129 1.99 -3.20 -1.24
N THR A 130 2.02 -4.51 -1.47
CA THR A 130 1.74 -5.53 -0.45
C THR A 130 2.84 -5.56 0.59
N LEU A 131 2.51 -5.24 1.84
CA LEU A 131 3.42 -5.47 2.97
C LEU A 131 3.41 -6.94 3.38
N GLY A 132 2.22 -7.56 3.42
CA GLY A 132 2.08 -8.96 3.77
C GLY A 132 0.65 -9.42 4.00
N LEU A 133 0.51 -10.43 4.85
CA LEU A 133 -0.77 -10.95 5.33
C LEU A 133 -0.95 -10.63 6.81
N HIS A 134 -2.19 -10.31 7.20
CA HIS A 134 -2.63 -10.31 8.59
C HIS A 134 -3.89 -11.14 8.73
N ARG A 135 -3.84 -12.20 9.53
CA ARG A 135 -4.95 -13.17 9.71
C ARG A 135 -5.50 -13.72 8.39
N GLY A 136 -4.64 -13.84 7.37
CA GLY A 136 -4.97 -14.30 6.03
C GLY A 136 -5.45 -13.20 5.07
N ASP A 137 -5.72 -11.99 5.55
CA ASP A 137 -6.08 -10.85 4.70
C ASP A 137 -4.82 -10.20 4.14
N ARG A 138 -4.84 -9.84 2.86
CA ARG A 138 -3.72 -9.14 2.22
C ARG A 138 -3.74 -7.68 2.60
N VAL A 139 -2.59 -7.17 3.03
CA VAL A 139 -2.40 -5.82 3.53
C VAL A 139 -1.44 -5.07 2.62
N LEU A 140 -1.90 -3.94 2.09
CA LEU A 140 -1.13 -3.07 1.22
C LEU A 140 -1.11 -1.64 1.75
N VAL A 141 -0.09 -0.88 1.37
CA VAL A 141 0.12 0.52 1.77
C VAL A 141 0.63 1.32 0.59
N ASP A 142 0.11 2.54 0.41
CA ASP A 142 0.68 3.50 -0.55
C ASP A 142 1.89 4.20 0.07
N LEU A 143 3.09 3.85 -0.39
CA LEU A 143 4.33 4.41 0.16
C LEU A 143 4.43 5.92 -0.02
N ALA A 144 3.76 6.50 -1.04
CA ALA A 144 3.74 7.95 -1.23
C ALA A 144 2.81 8.69 -0.25
N GLN A 145 2.07 7.97 0.61
CA GLN A 145 1.32 8.57 1.71
C GLN A 145 2.13 8.58 3.02
N LEU A 146 3.37 8.06 3.01
CA LEU A 146 4.29 8.09 4.14
C LEU A 146 5.32 9.20 3.90
N PRO A 147 5.10 10.42 4.42
CA PRO A 147 6.02 11.54 4.18
C PRO A 147 7.41 11.26 4.77
N GLY A 148 8.44 11.65 4.03
CA GLY A 148 9.83 11.50 4.45
C GLY A 148 10.42 10.10 4.20
N PRO A 149 11.61 9.82 4.75
CA PRO A 149 12.28 8.53 4.57
C PRO A 149 11.55 7.38 5.29
N ILE A 150 11.41 6.26 4.60
CA ILE A 150 10.88 5.00 5.12
C ILE A 150 12.05 4.05 5.36
N ALA A 151 12.41 3.81 6.61
CA ALA A 151 13.48 2.87 6.96
C ALA A 151 12.93 1.45 7.04
N LEU A 152 13.50 0.55 6.24
CA LEU A 152 13.30 -0.89 6.35
C LEU A 152 14.46 -1.49 7.15
N THR A 153 14.15 -2.06 8.32
CA THR A 153 15.15 -2.46 9.32
C THR A 153 14.88 -3.88 9.80
N GLY A 154 15.86 -4.54 10.41
CA GLY A 154 15.71 -5.92 10.88
C GLY A 154 16.89 -6.79 10.44
N ASP A 155 16.63 -8.08 10.27
CA ASP A 155 17.59 -9.02 9.69
C ASP A 155 17.88 -8.64 8.22
N ASP A 156 19.17 -8.56 7.85
CA ASP A 156 19.59 -8.08 6.53
C ASP A 156 18.99 -8.92 5.39
N HIS A 157 18.91 -10.24 5.56
CA HIS A 157 18.38 -11.13 4.53
C HIS A 157 16.86 -10.93 4.37
N GLU A 158 16.11 -10.80 5.46
CA GLU A 158 14.67 -10.52 5.39
C GLU A 158 14.35 -9.12 4.88
N VAL A 159 15.15 -8.11 5.23
CA VAL A 159 15.06 -6.75 4.68
C VAL A 159 15.25 -6.75 3.17
N LEU A 160 16.30 -7.43 2.67
CA LEU A 160 16.56 -7.52 1.24
C LEU A 160 15.44 -8.25 0.50
N ARG A 161 14.97 -9.39 1.02
CA ARG A 161 13.84 -10.15 0.45
C ARG A 161 12.57 -9.30 0.36
N LEU A 162 12.22 -8.60 1.44
CA LEU A 162 11.06 -7.72 1.42
C LEU A 162 11.24 -6.58 0.42
N ALA A 163 12.38 -5.89 0.44
CA ALA A 163 12.67 -4.82 -0.51
C ALA A 163 12.53 -5.29 -1.97
N GLN A 164 13.11 -6.45 -2.30
CA GLN A 164 13.01 -7.04 -3.63
C GLN A 164 11.57 -7.33 -4.05
N ALA A 165 10.76 -7.87 -3.12
CA ALA A 165 9.34 -8.14 -3.38
C ALA A 165 8.54 -6.85 -3.61
N LEU A 166 8.77 -5.80 -2.80
CA LEU A 166 8.14 -4.49 -3.00
C LEU A 166 8.53 -3.89 -4.35
N ILE A 167 9.82 -3.88 -4.68
CA ILE A 167 10.32 -3.35 -5.97
C ILE A 167 9.70 -4.13 -7.13
N THR A 168 9.69 -5.46 -7.07
CA THR A 168 9.12 -6.32 -8.10
C THR A 168 7.63 -6.06 -8.28
N GLU A 169 6.88 -5.89 -7.18
CA GLU A 169 5.46 -5.57 -7.24
C GLU A 169 5.21 -4.20 -7.89
N VAL A 170 6.02 -3.18 -7.59
CA VAL A 170 5.90 -1.86 -8.24
C VAL A 170 6.19 -1.98 -9.75
N VAL A 171 7.30 -2.58 -10.15
CA VAL A 171 7.77 -2.55 -11.54
C VAL A 171 7.14 -3.60 -12.45
N SER A 172 6.42 -4.57 -11.90
CA SER A 172 5.78 -5.67 -12.66
C SER A 172 4.29 -5.86 -12.32
N GLY A 173 3.83 -5.36 -11.18
CA GLY A 173 2.45 -5.51 -10.71
C GLY A 173 1.44 -4.60 -11.43
N PRO A 174 0.14 -4.92 -11.32
CA PRO A 174 -0.94 -4.14 -11.94
C PRO A 174 -1.19 -2.82 -11.19
N VAL A 175 -0.96 -2.78 -9.88
CA VAL A 175 -1.14 -1.59 -9.04
C VAL A 175 -0.07 -0.54 -9.34
N GLY A 176 1.18 -0.99 -9.53
CA GLY A 176 2.32 -0.13 -9.83
C GLY A 176 2.39 0.38 -11.27
N HIS A 177 1.32 0.27 -12.08
CA HIS A 177 1.38 0.51 -13.53
C HIS A 177 1.97 1.88 -13.93
N LEU A 178 1.71 2.91 -13.13
CA LEU A 178 2.21 4.29 -13.33
C LEU A 178 3.38 4.67 -12.42
N ALA A 179 4.14 3.69 -11.91
CA ALA A 179 5.27 3.95 -11.04
C ALA A 179 6.59 3.48 -11.65
N THR A 180 7.65 4.17 -11.27
CA THR A 180 9.04 3.82 -11.60
C THR A 180 9.83 3.65 -10.31
N VAL A 181 10.85 2.80 -10.38
CA VAL A 181 11.78 2.57 -9.27
C VAL A 181 13.16 3.04 -9.69
N VAL A 182 13.81 3.83 -8.82
CA VAL A 182 15.19 4.29 -9.01
C VAL A 182 16.06 3.70 -7.91
N LEU A 183 16.92 2.75 -8.25
CA LEU A 183 17.91 2.17 -7.35
C LEU A 183 19.15 3.06 -7.36
N VAL A 184 19.65 3.48 -6.20
CA VAL A 184 20.75 4.45 -6.12
C VAL A 184 22.00 3.88 -5.46
N GLY A 185 23.15 4.09 -6.12
CA GLY A 185 24.47 3.78 -5.60
C GLY A 185 24.58 2.31 -5.20
N SER A 186 24.88 2.03 -3.94
CA SER A 186 25.00 0.66 -3.44
C SER A 186 23.71 -0.18 -3.54
N ALA A 187 22.53 0.44 -3.68
CA ALA A 187 21.29 -0.30 -3.94
C ALA A 187 21.19 -0.87 -5.37
N THR A 188 22.12 -0.52 -6.27
CA THR A 188 22.22 -1.09 -7.63
C THR A 188 23.02 -2.39 -7.67
N THR A 189 23.53 -2.86 -6.53
CA THR A 189 24.42 -4.02 -6.44
C THR A 189 23.64 -5.34 -6.33
N PRO A 190 24.30 -6.49 -6.66
CA PRO A 190 23.67 -7.81 -6.65
C PRO A 190 22.82 -8.15 -5.41
N PRO A 191 23.22 -7.85 -4.16
CA PRO A 191 22.39 -8.14 -2.99
C PRO A 191 20.95 -7.59 -3.07
N VAL A 192 20.75 -6.43 -3.72
CA VAL A 192 19.42 -5.82 -3.89
C VAL A 192 18.79 -6.24 -5.22
N THR A 193 19.58 -6.46 -6.27
CA THR A 193 19.05 -6.74 -7.61
C THR A 193 18.85 -8.22 -7.91
N ASP A 194 19.53 -9.11 -7.20
CA ASP A 194 19.47 -10.57 -7.36
C ASP A 194 18.12 -11.07 -6.85
N GLY A 195 17.14 -11.14 -7.75
CA GLY A 195 15.75 -11.47 -7.43
C GLY A 195 14.74 -10.56 -8.14
N LEU A 196 15.18 -9.39 -8.60
CA LEU A 196 14.39 -8.54 -9.49
C LEU A 196 14.38 -9.19 -10.89
N GLY A 197 13.37 -10.01 -11.17
CA GLY A 197 13.16 -10.65 -12.47
C GLY A 197 13.21 -9.64 -13.64
N THR A 198 13.52 -10.14 -14.85
CA THR A 198 13.70 -9.43 -16.14
C THR A 198 13.63 -7.90 -16.10
N ARG A 199 14.77 -7.22 -16.36
CA ARG A 199 14.94 -5.75 -16.35
C ARG A 199 13.70 -5.01 -16.88
N SER A 200 12.81 -4.62 -15.96
CA SER A 200 11.64 -3.80 -16.28
C SER A 200 12.15 -2.47 -16.80
N ALA A 201 11.56 -1.95 -17.88
CA ALA A 201 11.87 -0.61 -18.38
C ALA A 201 11.59 0.49 -17.35
N ARG A 202 10.87 0.17 -16.25
CA ARG A 202 10.52 1.06 -15.14
C ARG A 202 11.47 0.95 -13.95
N LEU A 203 12.50 0.11 -14.03
CA LEU A 203 13.56 -0.02 -13.03
C LEU A 203 14.83 0.66 -13.54
N TYR A 204 15.26 1.72 -12.87
CA TYR A 204 16.39 2.55 -13.29
C TYR A 204 17.50 2.52 -12.25
N PRO A 205 18.73 2.11 -12.62
CA PRO A 205 19.89 2.33 -11.77
C PRO A 205 20.37 3.77 -11.92
N ALA A 206 20.80 4.38 -10.82
CA ALA A 206 21.50 5.65 -10.78
C ALA A 206 22.71 5.52 -9.86
N ALA A 207 23.87 6.06 -10.24
CA ALA A 207 25.06 5.99 -9.39
C ALA A 207 24.99 6.93 -8.19
N THR A 208 24.26 8.05 -8.32
CA THR A 208 24.20 9.12 -7.32
C THR A 208 22.80 9.70 -7.15
N ARG A 209 22.56 10.40 -6.05
CA ARG A 209 21.35 11.22 -5.77
C ARG A 209 21.10 12.22 -6.88
N LYS A 210 22.14 12.90 -7.37
CA LYS A 210 22.00 13.89 -8.44
C LYS A 210 21.44 13.26 -9.71
N GLU A 211 21.98 12.12 -10.11
CA GLU A 211 21.51 11.36 -11.27
C GLU A 211 20.09 10.84 -11.05
N ALA A 212 19.81 10.28 -9.87
CA ALA A 212 18.50 9.75 -9.51
C ALA A 212 17.41 10.84 -9.60
N LEU A 213 17.67 12.03 -9.05
CA LEU A 213 16.73 13.15 -9.09
C LEU A 213 16.57 13.77 -10.48
N ALA A 214 17.64 13.73 -11.30
CA ALA A 214 17.62 14.21 -12.68
C ALA A 214 16.87 13.27 -13.63
N HIS A 215 16.60 12.03 -13.22
CA HIS A 215 15.81 11.09 -14.00
C HIS A 215 14.43 11.69 -14.29
N LYS A 216 14.23 12.06 -15.56
CA LYS A 216 12.96 12.43 -16.13
C LYS A 216 12.33 11.16 -16.67
N GLU A 217 11.09 10.95 -16.28
CA GLU A 217 10.31 9.84 -16.79
C GLU A 217 10.20 9.90 -18.31
N ALA A 218 10.23 8.74 -18.97
CA ALA A 218 9.84 8.66 -20.36
C ALA A 218 8.36 9.09 -20.48
N PRO A 219 7.99 9.91 -21.48
CA PRO A 219 6.60 10.31 -21.65
C PRO A 219 5.75 9.03 -21.79
N ALA A 220 4.75 8.89 -20.91
CA ALA A 220 3.71 7.89 -21.06
C ALA A 220 3.17 7.96 -22.50
N ASP A 221 3.02 6.81 -23.13
CA ASP A 221 2.64 6.67 -24.53
C ASP A 221 1.47 7.61 -24.86
N LYS A 222 1.63 8.46 -25.88
CA LYS A 222 0.71 9.58 -26.19
C LYS A 222 -0.70 9.11 -26.59
N ASP A 223 -0.90 7.81 -26.78
CA ASP A 223 -2.16 7.22 -27.22
C ASP A 223 -3.19 7.00 -26.09
N SER A 224 -2.80 7.06 -24.82
CA SER A 224 -3.77 7.04 -23.72
C SER A 224 -4.24 8.46 -23.40
N GLY A 225 -5.21 8.98 -24.17
CA GLY A 225 -5.88 10.27 -23.97
C GLY A 225 -6.69 10.41 -22.66
N ARG A 226 -6.27 9.75 -21.58
CA ARG A 226 -6.92 9.72 -20.27
C ARG A 226 -5.95 10.33 -19.27
N SER A 227 -6.38 11.45 -18.67
CA SER A 227 -5.65 12.34 -17.75
C SER A 227 -4.39 11.74 -17.13
N ALA A 228 -3.24 12.34 -17.46
CA ALA A 228 -1.91 11.98 -16.97
C ALA A 228 -1.88 12.03 -15.44
N GLY A 229 -2.13 10.88 -14.79
CA GLY A 229 -1.75 10.70 -13.41
C GLY A 229 -0.24 10.91 -13.33
N ALA A 230 0.21 11.90 -12.55
CA ALA A 230 1.63 12.14 -12.37
C ALA A 230 2.29 10.85 -11.92
N SER A 231 3.25 10.37 -12.69
CA SER A 231 3.96 9.17 -12.32
C SER A 231 4.69 9.37 -11.01
N ARG A 232 4.69 8.30 -10.23
CA ARG A 232 5.31 8.25 -8.92
C ARG A 232 6.64 7.54 -9.01
N ARG A 233 7.61 8.02 -8.24
CA ARG A 233 8.95 7.42 -8.18
C ARG A 233 9.19 6.86 -6.80
N LEU A 234 9.63 5.62 -6.74
CA LEU A 234 10.20 5.02 -5.55
C LEU A 234 11.72 5.07 -5.66
N PHE A 235 12.36 5.88 -4.82
CA PHE A 235 13.81 5.86 -4.65
C PHE A 235 14.17 4.79 -3.63
N VAL A 236 15.13 3.93 -3.97
CA VAL A 236 15.67 2.91 -3.06
C VAL A 236 17.15 3.18 -2.84
N VAL A 237 17.52 3.36 -1.57
CA VAL A 237 18.88 3.66 -1.14
C VAL A 237 19.26 2.78 0.05
N THR A 238 20.54 2.53 0.25
CA THR A 238 21.01 1.94 1.53
C THR A 238 21.17 3.03 2.59
N ALA A 239 21.19 2.66 3.86
CA ALA A 239 21.42 3.61 4.96
C ALA A 239 22.78 4.34 4.86
N ALA A 240 23.81 3.66 4.33
CA ALA A 240 25.10 4.30 4.04
C ALA A 240 24.95 5.37 2.94
N GLN A 241 24.34 4.99 1.82
CA GLN A 241 24.06 5.89 0.69
C GLN A 241 23.19 7.10 1.11
N PHE A 242 22.21 6.87 1.99
CA PHE A 242 21.35 7.92 2.54
C PHE A 242 22.17 9.01 3.25
N ARG A 243 23.11 8.60 4.10
CA ARG A 243 23.98 9.51 4.87
C ARG A 243 25.01 10.19 3.98
N ASP A 244 25.72 9.41 3.17
CA ASP A 244 26.85 9.89 2.37
C ASP A 244 26.41 10.94 1.34
N GLU A 245 25.20 10.78 0.78
CA GLU A 245 24.63 11.72 -0.18
C GLU A 245 23.57 12.65 0.39
N ARG A 246 23.42 12.72 1.72
CA ARG A 246 22.52 13.65 2.43
C ARG A 246 21.08 13.61 1.90
N TRP A 247 20.53 12.41 1.78
CA TRP A 247 19.18 12.22 1.25
C TRP A 247 18.06 12.85 2.08
N ALA A 248 18.31 13.14 3.36
CA ALA A 248 17.42 13.95 4.20
C ALA A 248 17.11 15.34 3.59
N ASP A 249 18.05 15.91 2.84
CA ASP A 249 17.93 17.22 2.20
C ASP A 249 17.41 17.12 0.74
N ALA A 250 17.02 15.93 0.28
CA ALA A 250 16.63 15.72 -1.12
C ALA A 250 15.28 16.41 -1.45
N PRO A 251 15.19 17.19 -2.54
CA PRO A 251 13.94 17.84 -2.95
C PRO A 251 13.01 16.85 -3.66
N LEU A 252 12.47 15.90 -2.89
CA LEU A 252 11.49 14.93 -3.37
C LEU A 252 10.14 15.61 -3.64
N ARG A 253 9.41 15.10 -4.64
CA ARG A 253 8.02 15.52 -4.86
C ARG A 253 7.13 14.92 -3.77
N GLU A 254 5.99 15.55 -3.50
CA GLU A 254 4.98 14.98 -2.59
C GLU A 254 4.48 13.60 -3.02
N THR A 255 4.62 13.26 -4.31
CA THR A 255 4.21 11.97 -4.88
C THR A 255 5.34 10.94 -4.95
N ASP A 256 6.58 11.32 -4.63
CA ASP A 256 7.72 10.42 -4.59
C ASP A 256 7.80 9.74 -3.21
N ALA A 257 8.37 8.54 -3.15
CA ALA A 257 8.69 7.85 -1.90
C ALA A 257 10.18 7.52 -1.83
N LEU A 258 10.74 7.53 -0.62
CA LEU A 258 12.13 7.18 -0.35
C LEU A 258 12.20 5.99 0.61
N LEU A 259 12.56 4.83 0.09
CA LEU A 259 12.82 3.62 0.86
C LEU A 259 14.31 3.50 1.17
N VAL A 260 14.63 3.37 2.45
CA VAL A 260 16.00 3.27 2.96
C VAL A 260 16.19 1.87 3.53
N LEU A 261 17.15 1.12 2.98
CA LEU A 261 17.52 -0.21 3.45
C LEU A 261 18.53 -0.08 4.59
N GLY A 262 18.08 -0.40 5.81
CA GLY A 262 18.84 -0.28 7.04
C GLY A 262 18.41 0.89 7.91
N TRP A 263 18.97 0.94 9.11
CA TRP A 263 18.63 1.94 10.12
C TRP A 263 19.16 3.34 9.78
N ILE A 264 18.29 4.34 9.92
CA ILE A 264 18.61 5.77 9.91
C ILE A 264 17.85 6.48 11.03
N THR A 265 18.41 7.57 11.54
CA THR A 265 17.81 8.39 12.60
C THR A 265 16.72 9.33 12.11
N ASP A 266 16.79 9.69 10.83
CA ASP A 266 15.93 10.70 10.20
C ASP A 266 14.63 10.11 9.61
N ALA A 267 14.42 8.79 9.74
CA ALA A 267 13.19 8.16 9.30
C ALA A 267 12.05 8.47 10.28
N GLU A 268 10.96 9.00 9.77
CA GLU A 268 9.70 9.09 10.52
C GLU A 268 8.97 7.74 10.55
N TRP A 269 9.18 6.94 9.49
CA TRP A 269 8.54 5.65 9.28
C TRP A 269 9.56 4.53 9.39
N HIS A 270 9.37 3.67 10.39
CA HIS A 270 10.17 2.47 10.58
C HIS A 270 9.30 1.25 10.34
N ILE A 271 9.72 0.42 9.40
CA ILE A 271 9.17 -0.92 9.20
C ILE A 271 10.27 -1.90 9.64
N ALA A 272 10.05 -2.57 10.77
CA ALA A 272 10.97 -3.57 11.27
C ALA A 272 10.52 -4.97 10.82
N VAL A 273 11.43 -5.69 10.19
CA VAL A 273 11.24 -7.04 9.68
C VAL A 273 11.82 -8.02 10.70
N HIS A 274 10.95 -8.88 11.23
CA HIS A 274 11.35 -9.91 12.18
C HIS A 274 11.74 -11.19 11.46
N THR A 275 12.60 -12.00 12.09
CA THR A 275 13.09 -13.27 11.53
C THR A 275 12.00 -14.33 11.39
N ASP A 276 10.89 -14.21 12.12
CA ASP A 276 9.70 -15.05 11.98
C ASP A 276 8.83 -14.65 10.76
N GLY A 277 9.15 -13.52 10.12
CA GLY A 277 8.44 -13.02 8.96
C GLY A 277 7.34 -12.02 9.27
N SER A 278 7.09 -11.70 10.54
CA SER A 278 6.17 -10.63 10.91
C SER A 278 6.81 -9.25 10.69
N LEU A 279 5.97 -8.21 10.56
CA LEU A 279 6.41 -6.82 10.49
C LEU A 279 5.85 -6.01 11.65
N ASP A 280 6.71 -5.24 12.30
CA ASP A 280 6.29 -4.07 13.07
C ASP A 280 6.29 -2.86 12.12
N THR A 281 5.10 -2.33 11.83
CA THR A 281 4.92 -1.19 10.94
C THR A 281 4.96 0.15 11.68
N GLY A 282 5.26 0.14 12.99
CA GLY A 282 5.41 1.32 13.82
C GLY A 282 4.18 2.21 13.78
N ARG A 283 4.36 3.47 13.39
CA ARG A 283 3.30 4.49 13.37
C ARG A 283 2.18 4.21 12.37
N LEU A 284 2.42 3.35 11.38
CA LEU A 284 1.38 2.92 10.46
C LEU A 284 0.31 2.12 11.21
N GLY A 285 0.68 1.40 12.28
CA GLY A 285 -0.27 0.69 13.15
C GLY A 285 -0.99 -0.46 12.45
N VAL A 286 -0.44 -0.93 11.33
CA VAL A 286 -1.02 -1.99 10.51
C VAL A 286 -0.29 -3.29 10.84
N PRO A 287 -0.95 -4.27 11.47
CA PRO A 287 -0.31 -5.53 11.80
C PRO A 287 -0.04 -6.35 10.53
N VAL A 288 1.09 -7.06 10.49
CA VAL A 288 1.44 -8.02 9.43
C VAL A 288 2.10 -9.23 10.09
N ASP A 289 1.45 -10.38 9.97
CA ASP A 289 1.91 -11.65 10.58
C ASP A 289 2.93 -12.37 9.69
N THR A 290 2.89 -12.11 8.38
CA THR A 290 3.81 -12.70 7.39
C THR A 290 4.02 -11.72 6.24
N HIS A 291 5.25 -11.27 5.99
CA HIS A 291 5.55 -10.31 4.92
C HIS A 291 5.53 -10.95 3.53
N THR A 292 5.35 -10.12 2.51
CA THR A 292 5.08 -10.54 1.12
C THR A 292 6.08 -11.56 0.56
N ALA A 293 7.38 -11.35 0.79
CA ALA A 293 8.43 -12.25 0.28
C ALA A 293 8.45 -13.68 0.87
N ARG A 294 7.56 -14.01 1.81
CA ARG A 294 7.38 -15.37 2.34
C ARG A 294 6.25 -16.15 1.68
N PHE A 295 5.40 -15.50 0.88
CA PHE A 295 4.26 -16.16 0.22
C PHE A 295 4.09 -15.77 -1.25
N SER A 296 4.89 -14.83 -1.75
CA SER A 296 5.01 -14.44 -3.16
C SER A 296 5.80 -15.44 -3.99
#